data_AF-A0A3D5QB59-F1
#
_entry.id   AF-A0A3D5QB59-F1
#
_cell.length_a   1.000
_cell.length_b   1.000
_cell.length_c   1.000
_cell.angle_alpha   90.00
_cell.angle_beta   90.00
_cell.angle_gamma   90.00
#
_symmetry.space_group_name_H-M   'P 1'
#
loop_
_entity.id
_entity.type
_entity.pdbx_description
1 polymer ?
#
loop_
_entity_poly.entity_id
_entity_poly.type
_entity_poly.pdbx_seq_one_letter_code
_entity_poly.pdbx_strand_id
1 'polypeptide(L)'
;MKIKVSEVMTTKVITANENESIRQVTLKLRKKNITGLPVLNKDGEVVGVFSESDVLNQLPDILNDADKIPLVDVQELTNPPVK
;
A
#
# COMPACT_ATOMS: atom_id res chain seq x y z
N MET A 1 -20.29 13.20 -25.89
CA MET A 1 -19.73 14.25 -25.00
C MET A 1 -18.40 13.74 -24.46
N LYS A 2 -17.32 14.53 -24.48
CA LYS A 2 -16.00 14.13 -23.94
C LYS A 2 -15.78 14.87 -22.63
N ILE A 3 -15.41 14.16 -21.58
CA ILE A 3 -15.03 14.71 -20.27
C ILE A 3 -13.51 14.62 -20.11
N LYS A 4 -12.89 15.64 -19.51
CA LYS A 4 -11.45 15.67 -19.23
C LYS A 4 -11.18 14.94 -17.92
N VAL A 5 -10.05 14.22 -17.84
CA VAL A 5 -9.61 13.54 -16.60
C VAL A 5 -9.50 14.52 -15.43
N SER A 6 -9.03 15.74 -15.70
CA SER A 6 -8.92 16.82 -14.71
C SER A 6 -10.26 17.20 -14.05
N GLU A 7 -11.39 16.89 -14.68
CA GLU A 7 -12.73 17.20 -14.16
C GLU A 7 -13.22 16.15 -13.15
N VAL A 8 -12.60 14.97 -13.12
CA VAL A 8 -13.05 13.84 -12.28
C VAL A 8 -11.97 13.31 -11.33
N MET A 9 -10.70 13.67 -11.55
CA MET A 9 -9.59 13.17 -10.75
C MET A 9 -9.59 13.74 -9.32
N THR A 10 -9.09 12.94 -8.38
CA THR A 10 -8.76 13.43 -7.03
C THR A 10 -7.47 14.24 -7.10
N THR A 11 -7.52 15.50 -6.69
CA THR A 11 -6.36 16.43 -6.76
C THR A 11 -5.45 16.36 -5.54
N LYS A 12 -6.01 16.09 -4.36
CA LYS A 12 -5.28 15.93 -3.11
C LYS A 12 -5.07 14.45 -2.82
N VAL A 13 -3.99 13.90 -3.37
CA VAL A 13 -3.62 12.50 -3.18
C VAL A 13 -2.70 12.33 -1.97
N ILE A 14 -2.83 11.17 -1.31
CA ILE A 14 -1.88 10.73 -0.31
C ILE A 14 -0.67 10.15 -1.05
N THR A 15 0.54 10.50 -0.62
CA THR A 15 1.79 10.05 -1.26
C THR A 15 2.72 9.40 -0.24
N ALA A 16 3.69 8.66 -0.74
CA ALA A 16 4.85 8.21 0.02
C ALA A 16 6.11 8.93 -0.45
N ASN A 17 7.09 9.04 0.44
CA ASN A 17 8.45 9.41 0.03
C ASN A 17 9.23 8.14 -0.33
N GLU A 18 10.10 8.21 -1.33
CA GLU A 18 10.92 7.08 -1.79
C GLU A 18 11.80 6.46 -0.69
N ASN A 19 12.07 7.19 0.40
CA ASN A 19 12.86 6.71 1.54
C ASN A 19 12.00 6.21 2.72
N GLU A 20 10.66 6.19 2.61
CA GLU A 20 9.80 5.61 3.64
C GLU A 20 9.92 4.08 3.66
N SER A 21 9.97 3.50 4.86
CA SER A 21 9.95 2.05 5.03
C SER A 21 8.61 1.45 4.62
N ILE A 22 8.61 0.19 4.18
CA ILE A 22 7.39 -0.59 3.87
C ILE A 22 6.38 -0.48 5.02
N ARG A 23 6.83 -0.64 6.27
CA ARG A 23 5.97 -0.52 7.46
C ARG A 23 5.25 0.83 7.54
N GLN A 24 5.94 1.94 7.28
CA GLN A 24 5.33 3.28 7.31
C GLN A 24 4.29 3.43 6.20
N VAL A 25 4.61 2.99 4.98
CA VAL A 25 3.72 3.09 3.84
C VAL A 25 2.48 2.21 4.01
N THR A 26 2.62 0.95 4.45
CA THR A 26 1.48 0.06 4.73
C THR A 26 0.56 0.61 5.83
N LEU A 27 1.13 1.22 6.89
CA LEU A 27 0.31 1.89 7.90
C LEU A 27 -0.44 3.10 7.32
N LYS A 28 0.15 3.82 6.37
CA LYS A 28 -0.49 4.94 5.67
C LYS A 28 -1.67 4.46 4.82
N LEU A 29 -1.48 3.38 4.04
CA LEU A 29 -2.53 2.70 3.27
C LEU A 29 -3.72 2.33 4.18
N ARG A 30 -3.46 1.59 5.27
CA ARG A 30 -4.49 1.19 6.24
C ARG A 30 -5.20 2.37 6.89
N LYS A 31 -4.46 3.37 7.38
CA LYS A 31 -5.04 4.53 8.07
C LYS A 31 -5.89 5.41 7.15
N LYS A 32 -5.56 5.43 5.85
CA LYS A 32 -6.26 6.25 4.86
C LYS A 32 -7.29 5.46 4.05
N ASN A 33 -7.42 4.16 4.30
CA ASN A 33 -8.31 3.24 3.60
C ASN A 33 -8.12 3.31 2.07
N ILE A 34 -6.86 3.25 1.64
CA ILE A 34 -6.45 3.24 0.23
C ILE A 34 -5.54 2.05 -0.02
N THR A 35 -5.58 1.48 -1.23
CA THR A 35 -4.85 0.26 -1.60
C THR A 35 -3.54 0.53 -2.34
N GLY A 36 -3.30 1.80 -2.70
CA GLY A 36 -2.05 2.23 -3.32
C GLY A 36 -1.90 3.75 -3.32
N LEU A 37 -0.67 4.20 -3.56
CA LEU A 37 -0.30 5.60 -3.60
C LEU A 37 0.90 5.84 -4.53
N PRO A 38 1.06 7.05 -5.09
CA PRO A 38 2.27 7.44 -5.77
C PRO A 38 3.42 7.65 -4.78
N VAL A 39 4.63 7.31 -5.23
CA VAL A 39 5.89 7.52 -4.51
C VAL A 39 6.59 8.73 -5.10
N LEU A 40 6.97 9.69 -4.25
CA LEU A 40 7.66 10.91 -4.64
C LEU A 40 9.12 10.89 -4.17
N ASN A 41 10.01 11.44 -4.98
CA ASN A 41 11.37 11.77 -4.55
C ASN A 41 11.40 13.06 -3.72
N LYS A 42 12.60 13.47 -3.29
CA LYS A 42 12.82 14.72 -2.53
C LYS A 42 12.42 16.00 -3.28
N ASP A 43 12.43 15.96 -4.61
CA ASP A 43 12.13 17.10 -5.49
C ASP A 43 10.62 17.18 -5.82
N GLY A 44 9.83 16.24 -5.30
CA GLY A 44 8.38 16.16 -5.47
C GLY A 44 7.94 15.47 -6.76
N GLU A 45 8.86 14.82 -7.48
CA GLU A 45 8.57 14.11 -8.71
C GLU A 45 8.08 12.69 -8.43
N VAL A 46 7.12 12.20 -9.23
CA VAL A 46 6.63 10.83 -9.13
C VAL A 46 7.67 9.87 -9.70
N VAL A 47 8.23 9.01 -8.83
CA VAL A 47 9.22 8.00 -9.20
C VAL A 47 8.66 6.58 -9.26
N GLY A 48 7.42 6.39 -8.79
CA GLY A 48 6.76 5.09 -8.85
C GLY A 48 5.39 5.09 -8.19
N VAL A 49 4.85 3.88 -8.04
CA VAL A 49 3.60 3.58 -7.33
C VAL A 49 3.87 2.45 -6.36
N PHE A 50 3.31 2.55 -5.17
CA PHE A 50 3.34 1.49 -4.16
C PHE A 50 1.91 1.06 -3.83
N SER A 51 1.70 -0.25 -3.71
CA SER A 51 0.40 -0.89 -3.47
C SER A 51 0.48 -2.00 -2.42
N GLU A 52 -0.68 -2.43 -1.93
CA GLU A 52 -0.78 -3.60 -1.06
C GLU A 52 -0.23 -4.87 -1.74
N SER A 53 -0.38 -5.00 -3.06
CA SER A 53 0.15 -6.13 -3.84
C SER A 53 1.68 -6.22 -3.77
N ASP A 54 2.37 -5.08 -3.71
CA ASP A 54 3.84 -5.06 -3.59
C ASP A 54 4.28 -5.67 -2.24
N VAL A 55 3.53 -5.40 -1.17
CA VAL A 55 3.76 -6.02 0.14
C VAL A 55 3.58 -7.52 0.05
N LEU A 56 2.47 -7.98 -0.53
CA LEU A 56 2.15 -9.41 -0.64
C LEU A 56 3.19 -10.15 -1.50
N ASN A 57 3.70 -9.53 -2.55
CA ASN A 57 4.71 -10.13 -3.42
C ASN A 57 6.08 -10.22 -2.75
N GLN A 58 6.43 -9.25 -1.92
CA GLN A 58 7.69 -9.24 -1.15
C GLN A 58 7.59 -10.07 0.14
N LEU A 59 6.37 -10.35 0.62
CA LEU A 59 6.14 -11.02 1.88
C LEU A 59 6.87 -12.37 1.98
N PRO A 60 6.85 -13.27 0.97
CA PRO A 60 7.64 -14.51 1.02
C PRO A 60 9.13 -14.27 1.25
N ASP A 61 9.71 -13.29 0.58
CA ASP A 61 11.13 -12.96 0.70
C ASP A 61 11.47 -12.32 2.06
N ILE A 62 10.58 -11.46 2.57
CA ILE A 62 10.67 -10.86 3.91
C ILE A 62 10.58 -11.94 5.00
N LEU A 63 9.75 -12.96 4.77
CA LEU A 63 9.44 -14.03 5.71
C LEU A 63 10.36 -15.26 5.58
N ASN A 64 11.29 -15.29 4.62
CA ASN A 64 12.21 -16.42 4.40
C ASN A 64 13.24 -16.63 5.54
N ASP A 65 13.18 -15.85 6.62
CA ASP A 65 13.62 -16.32 7.95
C ASP A 65 12.58 -17.34 8.47
N ALA A 66 12.82 -18.63 8.21
CA ALA A 66 11.91 -19.77 8.45
C ALA A 66 11.31 -19.89 9.87
N ASP A 67 11.81 -19.13 10.84
CA ASP A 67 11.42 -19.18 12.25
C ASP A 67 10.48 -18.04 12.70
N LYS A 68 10.09 -17.10 11.82
CA LYS A 68 9.46 -15.83 12.25
C LYS A 68 8.06 -15.54 11.71
N ILE A 69 7.44 -16.45 10.96
CA ILE A 69 6.06 -16.22 10.53
C ILE A 69 5.14 -16.49 11.73
N PRO A 70 4.42 -15.49 12.28
CA PRO A 70 3.29 -15.81 13.13
C PRO A 70 2.28 -16.56 12.26
N LEU A 71 2.07 -17.83 12.57
CA LEU A 71 1.02 -18.68 12.01
C LEU A 71 -0.33 -18.16 12.50
N VAL A 72 -0.71 -16.95 12.07
CA VAL A 72 -2.08 -16.50 12.23
C VAL A 72 -2.89 -17.31 11.23
N ASP A 73 -3.82 -18.10 11.73
CA ASP A 73 -4.69 -18.90 10.89
C ASP A 73 -5.49 -17.96 9.96
N VAL A 74 -5.61 -18.31 8.69
CA VAL A 74 -6.44 -17.56 7.72
C VAL A 74 -7.88 -17.45 8.24
N GLN A 75 -8.35 -18.44 9.00
CA GLN A 75 -9.65 -18.41 9.67
C GLN A 75 -9.73 -17.32 10.75
N GLU A 76 -8.64 -17.05 11.48
CA GLU A 76 -8.59 -15.96 12.47
C GLU A 76 -8.64 -14.58 11.81
N LEU A 77 -8.03 -14.43 10.63
CA LEU A 77 -8.04 -13.16 9.87
C LEU A 77 -9.40 -12.82 9.25
N THR A 78 -10.29 -13.80 9.09
CA THR A 78 -11.56 -13.66 8.38
C THR A 78 -12.77 -13.56 9.31
N ASN A 79 -12.57 -13.46 10.62
CA ASN A 79 -13.65 -13.51 11.62
C ASN A 79 -13.76 -12.19 12.43
N PRO A 80 -14.97 -11.60 12.59
CA PRO A 80 -16.22 -12.01 11.96
C PRO A 80 -16.20 -11.76 10.45
N PRO A 81 -16.99 -12.52 9.66
CA PRO A 81 -16.99 -12.42 8.20
C PRO A 81 -17.16 -10.97 7.75
N VAL A 82 -16.38 -10.58 6.74
CA VAL A 82 -16.55 -9.31 6.03
C VAL A 82 -18.00 -9.25 5.56
N LYS A 83 -18.78 -8.30 6.10
CA LYS A 83 -20.19 -8.08 5.73
C LYS A 83 -20.33 -7.73 4.26
#